data_AF-A0A841FKZ6-F1
#
_entry.id   AF-A0A841FKZ6-F1
#
_cell.length_a   1.000
_cell.length_b   1.000
_cell.length_c   1.000
_cell.angle_alpha   90.00
_cell.angle_beta   90.00
_cell.angle_gamma   90.00
#
_symmetry.space_group_name_H-M   'P 1'
#
loop_
_entity.id
_entity.type
_entity.pdbx_description
1 polymer ?
#
loop_
_entity_poly.entity_id
_entity_poly.type
_entity_poly.pdbx_seq_one_letter_code
_entity_poly.pdbx_strand_id
1 'polypeptide(L)'
;MLLRLRAEPNVRRRPPLVQRLTDDEFAVGKGPLDARGVAALQRRAGNRAVTAMLAPAVQRCGPGGCAEREPEQEETAARQGIAEVAEEPLMGAQALPVQRAATWANGTVRETNNLATVVTTGAPAGLTTPKINGTVTSTGDLVRSSLVAPTLTTAAVPAGGFDSEVNVVPANVGSFDELVLGAGPWRTTWTKAAFHTTFPTVPGCTGAGATRFRAAGDPGDAAMKSANRRHEDHHASDMQAAFNDIIVPWDQKVTNAKTAGTKFHGATAAAAEAALWTAMGGTRDEIADAFTTRVVNDIDAFHATPAGGPVSLSPTKNPGANSNCSLSWAYFVNPS
;
A
#
# COMPACT_ATOMS: atom_id res chain seq x y z
N MET A 1 12.78 9.64 -71.64
CA MET A 1 12.41 10.99 -71.15
C MET A 1 12.26 10.87 -69.63
N LEU A 2 13.37 10.89 -68.87
CA LEU A 2 13.83 12.03 -68.06
C LEU A 2 12.75 12.57 -67.10
N LEU A 3 12.78 12.17 -65.81
CA LEU A 3 13.37 12.97 -64.71
C LEU A 3 13.24 12.27 -63.35
N ARG A 4 14.36 12.20 -62.62
CA ARG A 4 14.45 12.00 -61.16
C ARG A 4 14.12 13.31 -60.46
N LEU A 5 13.37 13.27 -59.36
CA LEU A 5 13.51 14.24 -58.26
C LEU A 5 13.33 13.54 -56.90
N ARG A 6 14.34 13.72 -56.05
CA ARG A 6 14.38 13.36 -54.62
C ARG A 6 13.59 14.41 -53.82
N ALA A 7 12.97 14.00 -52.72
CA ALA A 7 12.60 14.89 -51.63
C ALA A 7 12.95 14.23 -50.28
N GLU A 8 13.69 14.96 -49.44
CA GLU A 8 14.05 14.59 -48.07
C GLU A 8 12.90 14.91 -47.08
N PRO A 9 12.78 14.19 -45.95
CA PRO A 9 11.81 14.52 -44.92
C PRO A 9 12.30 15.62 -43.97
N ASN A 10 11.45 16.63 -43.79
CA ASN A 10 11.64 17.78 -42.91
C ASN A 10 11.28 17.39 -41.46
N VAL A 11 12.29 17.12 -40.62
CA VAL A 11 12.11 16.79 -39.19
C VAL A 11 12.00 18.07 -38.37
N ARG A 12 10.77 18.50 -38.03
CA ARG A 12 10.54 19.47 -36.96
C ARG A 12 10.63 18.78 -35.60
N ARG A 13 11.67 19.06 -34.83
CA ARG A 13 11.80 18.65 -33.43
C ARG A 13 10.75 19.39 -32.59
N ARG A 14 9.82 18.66 -31.97
CA ARG A 14 8.96 19.18 -30.90
C ARG A 14 9.78 19.25 -29.60
N PRO A 15 9.67 20.32 -28.79
CA PRO A 15 10.29 20.36 -27.47
C PRO A 15 9.60 19.38 -26.51
N PRO A 16 10.31 18.93 -25.44
CA PRO A 16 9.77 18.00 -24.47
C PRO A 16 8.58 18.57 -23.69
N LEU A 17 7.64 17.67 -23.36
CA LEU A 17 6.32 17.89 -22.76
C LEU A 17 6.34 18.64 -21.41
N VAL A 18 7.51 18.75 -20.77
CA VAL A 18 7.66 19.30 -19.40
C VAL A 18 7.51 20.83 -19.37
N GLN A 19 7.71 21.53 -20.49
CA GLN A 19 7.77 23.00 -20.50
C GLN A 19 6.47 23.69 -20.92
N ARG A 20 5.38 22.93 -21.15
CA ARG A 20 4.04 23.49 -21.46
C ARG A 20 3.10 23.56 -20.25
N LEU A 21 3.50 23.04 -19.09
CA LEU A 21 2.63 22.96 -17.91
C LEU A 21 2.81 24.12 -16.93
N THR A 22 3.82 24.99 -17.11
CA THR A 22 4.11 26.05 -16.14
C THR A 22 3.43 27.39 -16.43
N ASP A 23 3.01 27.64 -17.67
CA ASP A 23 2.75 29.03 -18.09
C ASP A 23 1.27 29.35 -18.31
N ASP A 24 0.39 28.35 -18.58
CA ASP A 24 -1.02 28.61 -18.96
C ASP A 24 -2.07 28.35 -17.84
N GLU A 25 -1.72 27.70 -16.72
CA GLU A 25 -2.72 27.37 -15.67
C GLU A 25 -2.62 28.22 -14.38
N PHE A 26 -1.66 29.13 -14.26
CA PHE A 26 -1.54 30.01 -13.08
C PHE A 26 -2.40 31.29 -13.11
N ALA A 27 -3.24 31.46 -14.15
CA ALA A 27 -4.03 32.68 -14.34
C ALA A 27 -5.49 32.62 -13.81
N VAL A 28 -5.94 31.54 -13.17
CA VAL A 28 -7.34 31.46 -12.65
C VAL A 28 -7.38 31.09 -11.17
N GLY A 29 -7.64 32.10 -10.33
CA GLY A 29 -8.26 31.95 -9.01
C GLY A 29 -7.31 31.77 -7.82
N LYS A 30 -7.01 32.87 -7.11
CA LYS A 30 -6.35 32.87 -5.81
C LYS A 30 -7.25 32.32 -4.70
N GLY A 31 -7.39 31.01 -4.61
CA GLY A 31 -8.00 30.32 -3.47
C GLY A 31 -7.20 29.06 -3.09
N PRO A 32 -7.18 28.65 -1.81
CA PRO A 32 -6.54 27.40 -1.42
C PRO A 32 -7.19 26.22 -2.15
N LEU A 33 -6.38 25.27 -2.63
CA LEU A 33 -6.86 24.03 -3.22
C LEU A 33 -7.75 23.31 -2.19
N ASP A 34 -9.03 23.13 -2.51
CA ASP A 34 -9.91 22.30 -1.72
C ASP A 34 -9.62 20.81 -1.93
N ALA A 35 -10.23 19.95 -1.12
CA ALA A 35 -10.01 18.50 -1.18
C ALA A 35 -10.34 17.88 -2.55
N ARG A 36 -11.19 18.54 -3.36
CA ARG A 36 -11.52 18.07 -4.73
C ARG A 36 -10.42 18.44 -5.71
N GLY A 37 -9.80 19.61 -5.55
CA GLY A 37 -8.61 20.03 -6.29
C GLY A 37 -7.42 19.09 -6.06
N VAL A 38 -7.17 18.69 -4.81
CA VAL A 38 -6.08 17.76 -4.46
C VAL A 38 -6.30 16.38 -5.09
N ALA A 39 -7.51 15.83 -5.01
CA ALA A 39 -7.82 14.53 -5.60
C ALA A 39 -7.76 14.55 -7.15
N ALA A 40 -8.14 15.66 -7.78
CA ALA A 40 -8.01 15.81 -9.23
C ALA A 40 -6.54 15.93 -9.68
N LEU A 41 -5.70 16.59 -8.87
CA LEU A 41 -4.26 16.72 -9.11
C LEU A 41 -3.54 15.38 -8.91
N GLN A 42 -3.89 14.61 -7.86
CA GLN A 42 -3.37 13.26 -7.63
C GLN A 42 -3.68 12.31 -8.80
N ARG A 43 -4.90 12.37 -9.34
CA ARG A 43 -5.30 11.55 -10.51
C ARG A 43 -4.57 11.93 -11.81
N ARG A 44 -4.14 13.18 -11.97
CA ARG A 44 -3.52 13.66 -13.21
C ARG A 44 -1.99 13.64 -13.19
N ALA A 45 -1.37 13.95 -12.06
CA ALA A 45 0.08 14.14 -11.95
C ALA A 45 0.78 13.00 -11.18
N GLY A 46 0.01 12.09 -10.59
CA GLY A 46 0.53 11.02 -9.73
C GLY A 46 0.98 11.53 -8.35
N ASN A 47 0.98 10.64 -7.37
CA ASN A 47 1.23 10.97 -5.97
C ASN A 47 2.60 11.63 -5.73
N ARG A 48 3.62 11.28 -6.52
CA ARG A 48 4.98 11.82 -6.39
C ARG A 48 5.06 13.33 -6.73
N ALA A 49 4.28 13.80 -7.70
CA ALA A 49 4.24 15.21 -8.08
C ALA A 49 3.48 16.07 -7.05
N VAL A 50 2.42 15.52 -6.45
CA VAL A 50 1.64 16.20 -5.40
C VAL A 50 2.44 16.35 -4.12
N THR A 51 3.22 15.33 -3.71
CA THR A 51 4.11 15.40 -2.55
C THR A 51 5.23 16.43 -2.75
N ALA A 52 5.80 16.54 -3.95
CA ALA A 52 6.84 17.53 -4.26
C ALA A 52 6.31 18.98 -4.23
N MET A 53 5.04 19.20 -4.59
CA MET A 53 4.40 20.53 -4.53
C MET A 53 4.00 20.95 -3.11
N LEU A 54 3.73 20.00 -2.22
CA LEU A 54 3.31 20.27 -0.83
C LEU A 54 4.49 20.34 0.15
N ALA A 55 5.66 19.83 -0.23
CA ALA A 55 6.88 19.82 0.60
C ALA A 55 7.35 21.21 1.11
N PRO A 56 7.16 22.36 0.40
CA PRO A 56 7.60 23.65 0.94
C PRO A 56 6.71 24.23 2.06
N ALA A 57 5.53 23.63 2.33
CA ALA A 57 4.55 24.20 3.25
C ALA A 57 4.67 23.74 4.71
N VAL A 58 5.52 22.75 5.01
CA VAL A 58 5.56 22.10 6.34
C VAL A 58 6.76 22.53 7.20
N GLN A 59 7.65 23.40 6.69
CA GLN A 59 8.82 23.85 7.45
C GLN A 59 8.67 25.28 7.98
N ARG A 60 7.71 25.49 8.88
CA ARG A 60 7.70 26.64 9.80
C ARG A 60 7.25 26.18 11.19
N CYS A 61 8.11 26.42 12.16
CA CYS A 61 7.89 26.19 13.58
C CYS A 61 6.53 26.75 14.02
N GLY A 62 5.75 25.95 14.77
CA GLY A 62 4.55 26.41 15.45
C GLY A 62 4.86 27.28 16.68
N PRO A 63 3.85 27.92 17.30
CA PRO A 63 4.00 29.00 18.29
C PRO A 63 4.60 28.58 19.65
N GLY A 64 5.09 27.35 19.79
CA GLY A 64 5.48 26.75 21.08
C GLY A 64 6.98 26.67 21.37
N GLY A 65 7.87 26.98 20.41
CA GLY A 65 9.32 26.98 20.62
C GLY A 65 9.95 25.58 20.80
N CYS A 66 11.18 25.42 20.31
CA CYS A 66 12.01 24.26 20.60
C CYS A 66 12.65 24.49 21.98
N ALA A 67 12.23 23.72 22.97
CA ALA A 67 12.87 23.71 24.28
C ALA A 67 13.77 22.46 24.39
N GLU A 68 15.05 22.72 24.58
CA GLU A 68 16.06 21.76 25.01
C GLU A 68 15.75 21.26 26.42
N ARG A 69 15.96 19.97 26.68
CA ARG A 69 15.98 19.41 28.03
C ARG A 69 17.16 18.45 28.15
N GLU A 70 18.13 18.87 28.96
CA GLU A 70 19.28 18.09 29.42
C GLU A 70 18.99 17.41 30.79
N PRO A 71 19.85 16.47 31.25
CA PRO A 71 19.43 15.24 31.91
C PRO A 71 19.50 15.31 33.44
N GLU A 72 18.71 14.48 34.11
CA GLU A 72 18.87 14.18 35.54
C GLU A 72 19.44 12.77 35.73
N GLN A 73 20.54 12.73 36.49
CA GLN A 73 21.20 11.57 37.05
C GLN A 73 20.41 11.06 38.26
N GLU A 74 20.28 9.74 38.42
CA GLU A 74 20.24 9.15 39.76
C GLU A 74 20.84 7.73 39.73
N GLU A 75 21.89 7.57 40.53
CA GLU A 75 22.60 6.34 40.83
C GLU A 75 22.20 5.92 42.25
N THR A 76 21.80 4.65 42.48
CA THR A 76 22.39 3.84 43.57
C THR A 76 22.00 2.36 43.55
N ALA A 77 23.01 1.57 43.89
CA ALA A 77 23.14 0.12 43.99
C ALA A 77 22.17 -0.62 44.94
N ALA A 78 21.97 -1.93 44.72
CA ALA A 78 22.50 -2.97 45.62
C ALA A 78 22.09 -4.44 45.28
N ARG A 79 23.08 -5.34 45.43
CA ARG A 79 23.03 -6.74 45.92
C ARG A 79 22.79 -7.93 44.97
N GLN A 80 23.92 -8.55 44.62
CA GLN A 80 24.36 -9.92 44.95
C GLN A 80 23.28 -11.00 45.19
N GLY A 81 23.29 -12.00 44.32
CA GLY A 81 22.75 -13.34 44.53
C GLY A 81 23.43 -14.31 43.56
N ILE A 82 24.49 -14.96 44.04
CA ILE A 82 25.25 -15.98 43.31
C ILE A 82 24.50 -17.30 43.52
N ALA A 83 23.95 -17.89 42.46
CA ALA A 83 23.42 -19.24 42.48
C ALA A 83 24.13 -20.04 41.39
N GLU A 84 24.99 -20.92 41.87
CA GLU A 84 25.70 -21.98 41.17
C GLU A 84 24.67 -22.98 40.65
N VAL A 85 24.57 -23.15 39.33
CA VAL A 85 23.71 -24.17 38.70
C VAL A 85 24.58 -25.04 37.81
N ALA A 86 24.43 -26.34 38.02
CA ALA A 86 25.25 -27.44 37.54
C ALA A 86 25.43 -27.46 36.01
N GLU A 87 26.64 -27.82 35.60
CA GLU A 87 27.00 -28.18 34.22
C GLU A 87 26.35 -29.53 33.85
N GLU A 88 25.27 -29.46 33.08
CA GLU A 88 24.72 -30.61 32.37
C GLU A 88 25.47 -30.88 31.05
N PRO A 89 25.53 -32.14 30.60
CA PRO A 89 26.44 -32.56 29.54
C PRO A 89 26.04 -32.00 28.18
N LEU A 90 27.03 -31.49 27.45
CA LEU A 90 27.00 -31.07 26.03
C LEU A 90 26.42 -32.17 25.13
N MET A 91 25.09 -32.23 25.00
CA MET A 91 24.43 -32.87 23.88
C MET A 91 24.67 -32.03 22.63
N GLY A 92 25.35 -32.64 21.66
CA GLY A 92 25.84 -32.01 20.45
C GLY A 92 24.85 -31.04 19.82
N ALA A 93 25.32 -29.83 19.55
CA ALA A 93 24.63 -28.84 18.75
C ALA A 93 24.31 -29.47 17.39
N GLN A 94 23.11 -30.04 17.25
CA GLN A 94 22.54 -30.28 15.95
C GLN A 94 22.41 -28.91 15.30
N ALA A 95 23.22 -28.66 14.27
CA ALA A 95 23.07 -27.51 13.41
C ALA A 95 21.63 -27.54 12.88
N LEU A 96 20.76 -26.73 13.48
CA LEU A 96 19.39 -26.57 13.04
C LEU A 96 19.41 -26.14 11.57
N PRO A 97 18.46 -26.62 10.75
CA PRO A 97 18.46 -26.37 9.32
C PRO A 97 18.50 -24.87 9.05
N VAL A 98 19.54 -24.44 8.32
CA VAL A 98 19.61 -23.09 7.74
C VAL A 98 18.51 -22.99 6.70
N GLN A 99 17.33 -22.53 7.11
CA GLN A 99 16.33 -22.09 6.14
C GLN A 99 15.38 -21.09 6.78
N ARG A 100 15.74 -19.81 6.78
CA ARG A 100 14.78 -18.74 7.02
C ARG A 100 14.94 -17.68 5.94
N ALA A 101 14.32 -17.95 4.80
CA ALA A 101 13.89 -16.89 3.91
C ALA A 101 12.68 -16.19 4.53
N ALA A 102 12.41 -14.96 4.13
CA ALA A 102 11.14 -14.29 4.38
C ALA A 102 9.97 -15.22 3.99
N THR A 103 8.88 -15.19 4.76
CA THR A 103 7.74 -16.10 4.57
C THR A 103 6.44 -15.34 4.40
N TRP A 104 5.47 -15.97 3.74
CA TRP A 104 4.10 -15.47 3.65
C TRP A 104 3.19 -16.25 4.60
N ALA A 105 2.40 -15.54 5.38
CA ALA A 105 1.37 -16.10 6.26
C ALA A 105 -0.02 -15.73 5.76
N ASN A 106 -1.02 -16.55 6.10
CA ASN A 106 -2.41 -16.20 5.85
C ASN A 106 -2.77 -14.89 6.58
N GLY A 107 -3.49 -14.02 5.86
CA GLY A 107 -3.97 -12.76 6.38
C GLY A 107 -5.22 -12.88 7.25
N THR A 108 -5.68 -11.73 7.73
CA THR A 108 -6.96 -11.61 8.44
C THR A 108 -8.06 -11.19 7.48
N VAL A 109 -9.23 -11.83 7.56
CA VAL A 109 -10.40 -11.46 6.77
C VAL A 109 -11.52 -10.99 7.69
N ARG A 110 -12.03 -9.79 7.42
CA ARG A 110 -13.07 -9.11 8.20
C ARG A 110 -14.33 -8.97 7.35
N GLU A 111 -15.29 -9.86 7.55
CA GLU A 111 -16.56 -9.87 6.81
C GLU A 111 -17.60 -8.94 7.47
N THR A 112 -17.29 -7.64 7.54
CA THR A 112 -18.08 -6.68 8.33
C THR A 112 -18.63 -5.51 7.54
N ASN A 113 -18.26 -5.34 6.26
CA ASN A 113 -18.78 -4.23 5.48
C ASN A 113 -20.28 -4.38 5.19
N ASN A 114 -20.99 -3.27 5.32
CA ASN A 114 -22.40 -3.16 4.99
C ASN A 114 -22.57 -2.40 3.67
N LEU A 115 -23.05 -3.10 2.63
CA LEU A 115 -23.18 -2.52 1.29
C LEU A 115 -24.09 -1.28 1.25
N ALA A 116 -25.13 -1.23 2.08
CA ALA A 116 -26.01 -0.06 2.13
C ALA A 116 -25.25 1.16 2.67
N THR A 117 -24.36 0.96 3.65
CA THR A 117 -23.49 2.03 4.17
C THR A 117 -22.50 2.48 3.09
N VAL A 118 -21.82 1.55 2.44
CA VAL A 118 -20.89 1.78 1.30
C VAL A 118 -21.52 2.70 0.26
N VAL A 119 -22.74 2.39 -0.19
CA VAL A 119 -23.47 3.20 -1.19
C VAL A 119 -23.77 4.61 -0.66
N THR A 120 -24.19 4.74 0.60
CA THR A 120 -24.57 6.04 1.17
C THR A 120 -23.39 6.94 1.51
N THR A 121 -22.22 6.38 1.79
CA THR A 121 -21.03 7.14 2.20
C THR A 121 -19.97 7.26 1.10
N GLY A 122 -20.05 6.43 0.05
CA GLY A 122 -19.00 6.31 -0.96
C GLY A 122 -17.75 5.58 -0.46
N ALA A 123 -17.83 4.88 0.68
CA ALA A 123 -16.74 4.02 1.14
C ALA A 123 -16.55 2.83 0.17
N PRO A 124 -15.36 2.20 0.12
CA PRO A 124 -15.14 1.03 -0.74
C PRO A 124 -15.92 -0.19 -0.22
N ALA A 125 -16.40 -1.04 -1.14
CA ALA A 125 -17.17 -2.24 -0.80
C ALA A 125 -16.32 -3.34 -0.16
N GLY A 126 -15.05 -3.42 -0.56
CA GLY A 126 -14.01 -4.17 0.10
C GLY A 126 -12.67 -3.44 0.00
N LEU A 127 -11.71 -3.89 0.79
CA LEU A 127 -10.36 -3.33 0.84
C LEU A 127 -9.39 -4.42 1.32
N THR A 128 -8.44 -4.80 0.47
CA THR A 128 -7.26 -5.57 0.85
C THR A 128 -6.07 -4.65 1.04
N THR A 129 -5.32 -4.84 2.12
CA THR A 129 -4.06 -4.13 2.37
C THR A 129 -2.93 -5.11 2.71
N PRO A 130 -1.70 -4.88 2.22
CA PRO A 130 -0.59 -5.74 2.58
C PRO A 130 -0.19 -5.50 4.04
N LYS A 131 0.36 -6.55 4.65
CA LYS A 131 0.94 -6.50 5.99
C LYS A 131 2.38 -7.01 5.95
N ILE A 132 3.26 -6.33 6.66
CA ILE A 132 4.64 -6.77 6.89
C ILE A 132 4.88 -6.77 8.39
N ASN A 133 5.33 -7.91 8.93
CA ASN A 133 5.63 -8.10 10.35
C ASN A 133 4.48 -7.66 11.27
N GLY A 134 3.25 -7.97 10.85
CA GLY A 134 2.02 -7.65 11.59
C GLY A 134 1.47 -6.23 11.40
N THR A 135 2.21 -5.34 10.73
CA THR A 135 1.80 -3.95 10.47
C THR A 135 1.12 -3.83 9.11
N VAL A 136 -0.02 -3.14 9.05
CA VAL A 136 -0.69 -2.80 7.77
C VAL A 136 0.13 -1.73 7.05
N THR A 137 0.50 -1.99 5.79
CA THR A 137 1.41 -1.15 5.01
C THR A 137 0.72 -0.56 3.79
N SER A 138 -0.15 0.43 3.99
CA SER A 138 -0.89 1.08 2.89
C SER A 138 -0.07 2.12 2.10
N THR A 139 1.19 2.34 2.45
CA THR A 139 2.11 3.29 1.80
C THR A 139 3.53 2.73 1.77
N GLY A 140 4.36 3.25 0.84
CA GLY A 140 5.77 2.85 0.76
C GLY A 140 6.55 3.15 2.04
N ASP A 141 6.28 4.27 2.72
CA ASP A 141 6.93 4.60 4.00
C ASP A 141 6.63 3.54 5.08
N LEU A 142 5.39 3.05 5.13
CA LEU A 142 5.01 1.98 6.06
C LEU A 142 5.66 0.65 5.69
N VAL A 143 5.82 0.34 4.40
CA VAL A 143 6.59 -0.84 3.95
C VAL A 143 8.05 -0.70 4.41
N ARG A 144 8.70 0.44 4.18
CA ARG A 144 10.10 0.70 4.59
C ARG A 144 10.30 0.57 6.10
N SER A 145 9.38 1.11 6.90
CA SER A 145 9.48 1.05 8.36
C SER A 145 9.15 -0.34 8.92
N SER A 146 8.31 -1.12 8.22
CA SER A 146 7.87 -2.44 8.69
C SER A 146 8.82 -3.57 8.25
N LEU A 147 9.50 -3.42 7.12
CA LEU A 147 10.53 -4.35 6.67
C LEU A 147 11.77 -4.19 7.56
N VAL A 148 12.13 -5.25 8.30
CA VAL A 148 13.27 -5.16 9.22
C VAL A 148 14.56 -5.38 8.42
N ALA A 149 15.46 -4.40 8.49
CA ALA A 149 16.76 -4.46 7.80
C ALA A 149 17.71 -5.46 8.50
N PRO A 150 18.57 -6.16 7.75
CA PRO A 150 19.70 -6.84 8.35
C PRO A 150 20.68 -5.84 8.96
N THR A 151 21.42 -6.27 9.98
CA THR A 151 22.49 -5.46 10.56
C THR A 151 23.80 -5.78 9.85
N LEU A 152 24.61 -4.77 9.57
CA LEU A 152 25.92 -4.92 8.95
C LEU A 152 27.04 -4.73 9.98
N THR A 153 28.17 -5.37 9.74
CA THR A 153 29.45 -5.01 10.35
C THR A 153 30.33 -4.45 9.24
N THR A 154 30.92 -3.28 9.48
CA THR A 154 31.88 -2.68 8.57
C THR A 154 33.15 -2.32 9.33
N ALA A 155 34.31 -2.80 8.87
CA ALA A 155 35.58 -2.62 9.55
C ALA A 155 36.71 -2.33 8.56
N ALA A 156 37.69 -1.53 8.99
CA ALA A 156 38.92 -1.32 8.22
C ALA A 156 39.75 -2.61 8.17
N VAL A 157 40.41 -2.86 7.04
CA VAL A 157 41.27 -4.06 6.87
C VAL A 157 42.76 -3.68 6.78
N PRO A 158 43.68 -4.52 7.27
CA PRO A 158 45.12 -4.21 7.29
C PRO A 158 45.73 -3.94 5.91
N ALA A 159 45.16 -4.52 4.85
CA ALA A 159 45.58 -4.29 3.47
C ALA A 159 45.15 -2.90 2.91
N GLY A 160 44.45 -2.10 3.71
CA GLY A 160 43.83 -0.84 3.30
C GLY A 160 42.38 -1.02 2.86
N GLY A 161 41.56 0.01 3.02
CA GLY A 161 40.12 -0.03 2.73
C GLY A 161 39.27 -0.62 3.87
N PHE A 162 38.04 -0.99 3.55
CA PHE A 162 37.02 -1.49 4.46
C PHE A 162 36.33 -2.71 3.89
N ASP A 163 35.96 -3.65 4.76
CA ASP A 163 35.08 -4.76 4.43
C ASP A 163 33.74 -4.58 5.15
N SER A 164 32.64 -4.78 4.42
CA SER A 164 31.29 -4.85 4.97
C SER A 164 30.75 -6.28 4.84
N GLU A 165 30.09 -6.77 5.88
CA GLU A 165 29.48 -8.10 5.90
C GLU A 165 28.13 -8.08 6.63
N VAL A 166 27.29 -9.07 6.33
CA VAL A 166 25.99 -9.23 6.97
C VAL A 166 26.17 -9.91 8.33
N ASN A 167 25.82 -9.24 9.42
CA ASN A 167 25.94 -9.74 10.79
C ASN A 167 24.66 -10.49 11.23
N VAL A 168 23.50 -9.83 11.14
CA VAL A 168 22.20 -10.40 11.54
C VAL A 168 21.21 -10.24 10.40
N VAL A 169 20.45 -11.29 10.13
CA VAL A 169 19.32 -11.27 9.19
C VAL A 169 18.05 -11.52 10.00
N PRO A 170 17.21 -10.50 10.23
CA PRO A 170 15.94 -10.67 10.89
C PRO A 170 14.96 -11.43 9.99
N ALA A 171 14.01 -12.14 10.59
CA ALA A 171 12.92 -12.75 9.84
C ALA A 171 11.92 -11.66 9.42
N ASN A 172 11.47 -11.72 8.16
CA ASN A 172 10.35 -10.92 7.66
C ASN A 172 9.17 -11.82 7.30
N VAL A 173 7.97 -11.42 7.70
CA VAL A 173 6.72 -12.14 7.41
C VAL A 173 5.75 -11.21 6.69
N GLY A 174 5.40 -11.57 5.45
CA GLY A 174 4.33 -10.92 4.70
C GLY A 174 2.97 -11.55 5.00
N SER A 175 1.91 -10.76 4.95
CA SER A 175 0.52 -11.22 4.95
C SER A 175 -0.40 -10.12 4.40
N PHE A 176 -1.70 -10.21 4.66
CA PHE A 176 -2.69 -9.21 4.26
C PHE A 176 -3.74 -8.98 5.35
N ASP A 177 -4.47 -7.88 5.22
CA ASP A 177 -5.72 -7.62 5.94
C ASP A 177 -6.81 -7.25 4.93
N GLU A 178 -7.85 -8.06 4.90
CA GLU A 178 -9.01 -7.94 4.03
C GLU A 178 -10.22 -7.46 4.82
N LEU A 179 -10.90 -6.46 4.28
CA LEU A 179 -12.23 -6.04 4.68
C LEU A 179 -13.18 -6.34 3.53
N VAL A 180 -14.18 -7.20 3.76
CA VAL A 180 -15.15 -7.63 2.74
C VAL A 180 -16.58 -7.41 3.25
N LEU A 181 -17.55 -7.50 2.34
CA LEU A 181 -18.97 -7.46 2.67
C LEU A 181 -19.33 -8.58 3.66
N GLY A 182 -20.03 -8.21 4.73
CA GLY A 182 -20.70 -9.16 5.61
C GLY A 182 -21.91 -9.81 4.94
N ALA A 183 -22.51 -10.81 5.59
CA ALA A 183 -23.76 -11.38 5.11
C ALA A 183 -24.89 -10.34 5.08
N GLY A 184 -25.67 -10.32 3.98
CA GLY A 184 -26.88 -9.51 3.90
C GLY A 184 -28.00 -10.03 4.81
N PRO A 185 -29.14 -9.31 4.90
CA PRO A 185 -29.48 -8.12 4.12
C PRO A 185 -28.77 -6.86 4.61
N TRP A 186 -28.23 -6.06 3.69
CA TRP A 186 -27.58 -4.80 4.03
C TRP A 186 -28.59 -3.66 4.09
N ARG A 187 -28.65 -2.98 5.23
CA ARG A 187 -29.59 -1.88 5.48
C ARG A 187 -28.89 -0.73 6.20
N THR A 188 -29.36 0.49 5.94
CA THR A 188 -28.99 1.70 6.69
C THR A 188 -30.13 2.71 6.65
N THR A 189 -30.04 3.77 7.45
CA THR A 189 -30.94 4.92 7.34
C THR A 189 -30.35 5.93 6.37
N TRP A 190 -31.17 6.43 5.44
CA TRP A 190 -30.75 7.45 4.47
C TRP A 190 -31.81 8.54 4.37
N THR A 191 -31.45 9.73 3.89
CA THR A 191 -32.44 10.79 3.68
C THR A 191 -33.18 10.54 2.38
N LYS A 192 -34.50 10.85 2.37
CA LYS A 192 -35.31 10.74 1.15
C LYS A 192 -34.73 11.60 0.03
N ALA A 193 -34.37 12.84 0.35
CA ALA A 193 -33.72 13.76 -0.56
C ALA A 193 -32.46 13.18 -1.21
N ALA A 194 -31.52 12.64 -0.42
CA ALA A 194 -30.28 12.08 -0.98
C ALA A 194 -30.54 10.81 -1.80
N PHE A 195 -31.44 9.93 -1.34
CA PHE A 195 -31.85 8.77 -2.13
C PHE A 195 -32.44 9.18 -3.48
N HIS A 196 -33.31 10.19 -3.52
CA HIS A 196 -33.88 10.70 -4.77
C HIS A 196 -32.84 11.39 -5.66
N THR A 197 -31.87 12.10 -5.10
CA THR A 197 -30.74 12.64 -5.87
C THR A 197 -29.94 11.52 -6.54
N THR A 198 -29.70 10.41 -5.85
CA THR A 198 -28.99 9.25 -6.42
C THR A 198 -29.87 8.44 -7.39
N PHE A 199 -31.17 8.32 -7.11
CA PHE A 199 -32.13 7.52 -7.86
C PHE A 199 -33.36 8.36 -8.26
N PRO A 200 -33.21 9.32 -9.20
CA PRO A 200 -34.25 10.29 -9.52
C PRO A 200 -35.50 9.66 -10.16
N THR A 201 -35.37 8.46 -10.72
CA THR A 201 -36.46 7.72 -11.35
C THR A 201 -37.38 7.02 -10.33
N VAL A 202 -37.02 6.95 -9.05
CA VAL A 202 -37.85 6.33 -8.02
C VAL A 202 -38.88 7.34 -7.49
N PRO A 203 -40.19 7.12 -7.74
CA PRO A 203 -41.23 8.07 -7.33
C PRO A 203 -41.43 8.05 -5.81
N GLY A 204 -41.93 9.16 -5.26
CA GLY A 204 -42.39 9.25 -3.87
C GLY A 204 -41.30 9.42 -2.80
N CYS A 205 -40.02 9.35 -3.18
CA CYS A 205 -38.89 9.62 -2.28
C CYS A 205 -38.44 11.09 -2.29
N THR A 206 -39.33 12.03 -2.58
CA THR A 206 -39.00 13.46 -2.59
C THR A 206 -39.18 14.11 -1.21
N GLY A 207 -38.45 15.20 -0.97
CA GLY A 207 -38.63 16.03 0.22
C GLY A 207 -37.89 15.54 1.48
N ALA A 208 -38.32 16.07 2.62
CA ALA A 208 -37.69 15.85 3.92
C ALA A 208 -37.99 14.46 4.51
N GLY A 209 -37.17 14.06 5.47
CA GLY A 209 -37.32 12.82 6.22
C GLY A 209 -36.35 11.71 5.80
N ALA A 210 -36.52 10.56 6.44
CA ALA A 210 -35.65 9.40 6.25
C ALA A 210 -36.39 8.23 5.60
N THR A 211 -35.62 7.38 4.93
CA THR A 211 -36.00 6.06 4.42
C THR A 211 -35.06 5.02 5.02
N ARG A 212 -35.59 3.82 5.30
CA ARG A 212 -34.73 2.65 5.54
C ARG A 212 -34.26 2.16 4.18
N PHE A 213 -33.00 2.42 3.85
CA PHE A 213 -32.42 2.00 2.57
C PHE A 213 -31.89 0.57 2.68
N ARG A 214 -32.18 -0.26 1.68
CA ARG A 214 -31.61 -1.59 1.48
C ARG A 214 -30.78 -1.63 0.20
N ALA A 215 -29.50 -1.97 0.31
CA ALA A 215 -28.74 -2.44 -0.83
C ALA A 215 -28.94 -3.96 -0.94
N ALA A 216 -29.31 -4.43 -2.13
CA ALA A 216 -29.50 -5.85 -2.40
C ALA A 216 -28.51 -6.31 -3.49
N GLY A 217 -28.01 -7.53 -3.36
CA GLY A 217 -27.25 -8.17 -4.43
C GLY A 217 -28.16 -8.64 -5.58
N ASP A 218 -27.60 -8.71 -6.77
CA ASP A 218 -28.20 -9.33 -7.96
C ASP A 218 -27.26 -10.43 -8.49
N PRO A 219 -27.68 -11.72 -8.52
CA PRO A 219 -29.02 -12.25 -8.29
C PRO A 219 -29.47 -12.31 -6.82
N GLY A 220 -28.56 -12.12 -5.86
CA GLY A 220 -28.90 -12.08 -4.43
C GLY A 220 -27.72 -11.70 -3.55
N ASP A 221 -28.00 -11.44 -2.27
CA ASP A 221 -27.01 -10.95 -1.30
C ASP A 221 -25.83 -11.94 -1.13
N ALA A 222 -26.10 -13.25 -1.15
CA ALA A 222 -25.05 -14.27 -1.08
C ALA A 222 -24.12 -14.25 -2.31
N ALA A 223 -24.68 -14.08 -3.51
CA ALA A 223 -23.90 -13.99 -4.75
C ALA A 223 -23.02 -12.74 -4.75
N MET A 224 -23.59 -11.59 -4.34
CA MET A 224 -22.86 -10.32 -4.21
C MET A 224 -21.75 -10.38 -3.16
N LYS A 225 -21.98 -11.02 -2.01
CA LYS A 225 -20.94 -11.26 -1.00
C LYS A 225 -19.80 -12.12 -1.55
N SER A 226 -20.15 -13.23 -2.19
CA SER A 226 -19.15 -14.15 -2.76
C SER A 226 -18.34 -13.48 -3.87
N ALA A 227 -18.99 -12.64 -4.68
CA ALA A 227 -18.36 -11.82 -5.69
C ALA A 227 -17.35 -10.83 -5.10
N ASN A 228 -17.77 -10.04 -4.12
CA ASN A 228 -16.85 -9.15 -3.40
C ASN A 228 -15.70 -9.91 -2.73
N ARG A 229 -15.96 -11.11 -2.18
CA ARG A 229 -14.90 -11.91 -1.58
C ARG A 229 -13.83 -12.33 -2.61
N ARG A 230 -14.24 -12.83 -3.78
CA ARG A 230 -13.32 -13.19 -4.86
C ARG A 230 -12.50 -11.99 -5.35
N HIS A 231 -13.11 -10.80 -5.37
CA HIS A 231 -12.41 -9.56 -5.70
C HIS A 231 -11.26 -9.28 -4.73
N GLU A 232 -11.53 -9.30 -3.42
CA GLU A 232 -10.52 -8.99 -2.42
C GLU A 232 -9.46 -10.11 -2.29
N ASP A 233 -9.85 -11.38 -2.46
CA ASP A 233 -8.93 -12.52 -2.50
C ASP A 233 -7.92 -12.40 -3.67
N HIS A 234 -8.33 -11.79 -4.80
CA HIS A 234 -7.42 -11.52 -5.92
C HIS A 234 -6.31 -10.56 -5.51
N HIS A 235 -6.65 -9.43 -4.86
CA HIS A 235 -5.67 -8.49 -4.35
C HIS A 235 -4.71 -9.13 -3.35
N ALA A 236 -5.21 -10.02 -2.47
CA ALA A 236 -4.35 -10.73 -1.53
C ALA A 236 -3.39 -11.70 -2.23
N SER A 237 -3.84 -12.38 -3.29
CA SER A 237 -3.00 -13.22 -4.14
C SER A 237 -1.90 -12.41 -4.83
N ASP A 238 -2.24 -11.23 -5.37
CA ASP A 238 -1.26 -10.35 -6.02
C ASP A 238 -0.21 -9.83 -5.03
N MET A 239 -0.63 -9.44 -3.82
CA MET A 239 0.28 -9.04 -2.75
C MET A 239 1.22 -10.18 -2.33
N GLN A 240 0.70 -11.41 -2.24
CA GLN A 240 1.51 -12.59 -1.95
C GLN A 240 2.55 -12.83 -3.06
N ALA A 241 2.13 -12.75 -4.33
CA ALA A 241 3.02 -12.89 -5.47
C ALA A 241 4.12 -11.83 -5.45
N ALA A 242 3.76 -10.55 -5.26
CA ALA A 242 4.72 -9.46 -5.15
C ALA A 242 5.74 -9.66 -4.02
N PHE A 243 5.30 -10.14 -2.85
CA PHE A 243 6.19 -10.43 -1.73
C PHE A 243 7.18 -11.56 -2.07
N ASN A 244 6.67 -12.64 -2.66
CA ASN A 244 7.47 -13.80 -3.06
C ASN A 244 8.44 -13.51 -4.20
N ASP A 245 8.10 -12.58 -5.10
CA ASP A 245 8.95 -12.21 -6.23
C ASP A 245 10.05 -11.22 -5.85
N ILE A 246 9.83 -10.40 -4.80
CA ILE A 246 10.69 -9.24 -4.49
C ILE A 246 11.40 -9.40 -3.15
N ILE A 247 10.65 -9.60 -2.07
CA ILE A 247 11.23 -9.62 -0.71
C ILE A 247 11.91 -10.96 -0.44
N VAL A 248 11.29 -12.08 -0.81
CA VAL A 248 11.84 -13.42 -0.56
C VAL A 248 13.21 -13.62 -1.24
N PRO A 249 13.43 -13.25 -2.51
CA PRO A 249 14.74 -13.44 -3.14
C PRO A 249 15.81 -12.51 -2.58
N TRP A 250 15.45 -11.28 -2.18
CA TRP A 250 16.36 -10.36 -1.50
C TRP A 250 16.81 -10.92 -0.14
N ASP A 251 15.85 -11.37 0.67
CA ASP A 251 16.11 -11.96 1.98
C ASP A 251 16.99 -13.22 1.88
N GLN A 252 16.75 -14.06 0.86
CA GLN A 252 17.60 -15.22 0.57
C GLN A 252 19.04 -14.84 0.21
N LYS A 253 19.25 -13.78 -0.59
CA LYS A 253 20.61 -13.30 -0.94
C LYS A 253 21.36 -12.81 0.30
N VAL A 254 20.69 -12.02 1.13
CA VAL A 254 21.25 -11.51 2.39
C VAL A 254 21.59 -12.66 3.33
N THR A 255 20.71 -13.65 3.47
CA THR A 255 20.94 -14.87 4.27
C THR A 255 22.11 -15.69 3.75
N ASN A 256 22.23 -15.85 2.43
CA ASN A 256 23.35 -16.56 1.80
C ASN A 256 24.68 -15.85 2.06
N ALA A 257 24.71 -14.51 1.91
CA ALA A 257 25.91 -13.72 2.17
C ALA A 257 26.36 -13.85 3.63
N LYS A 258 25.42 -13.79 4.58
CA LYS A 258 25.70 -14.06 6.01
C LYS A 258 26.26 -15.46 6.23
N THR A 259 25.58 -16.48 5.71
CA THR A 259 25.94 -17.88 5.93
C THR A 259 27.33 -18.20 5.37
N ALA A 260 27.67 -17.59 4.23
CA ALA A 260 28.97 -17.74 3.60
C ALA A 260 30.07 -16.86 4.22
N GLY A 261 29.74 -15.96 5.17
CA GLY A 261 30.69 -14.98 5.69
C GLY A 261 31.25 -14.07 4.59
N THR A 262 30.42 -13.72 3.61
CA THR A 262 30.87 -12.94 2.44
C THR A 262 31.19 -11.52 2.86
N LYS A 263 32.42 -11.08 2.56
CA LYS A 263 32.88 -9.71 2.76
C LYS A 263 32.87 -8.96 1.45
N PHE A 264 32.35 -7.74 1.50
CA PHE A 264 32.31 -6.82 0.36
C PHE A 264 33.27 -5.69 0.62
N HIS A 265 34.29 -5.58 -0.23
CA HIS A 265 35.39 -4.64 -0.04
C HIS A 265 35.09 -3.28 -0.70
N GLY A 266 35.57 -2.19 -0.08
CA GLY A 266 35.55 -0.85 -0.66
C GLY A 266 36.63 0.06 -0.10
N ALA A 267 36.98 1.11 -0.83
CA ALA A 267 38.00 2.08 -0.41
C ALA A 267 37.60 2.88 0.85
N THR A 268 36.30 2.99 1.11
CA THR A 268 35.70 3.62 2.30
C THR A 268 34.62 2.70 2.88
N ALA A 269 34.23 2.91 4.13
CA ALA A 269 33.13 2.17 4.75
C ALA A 269 31.83 2.24 3.90
N ALA A 270 31.47 3.44 3.44
CA ALA A 270 30.30 3.65 2.58
C ALA A 270 30.41 2.92 1.23
N ALA A 271 31.61 2.85 0.64
CA ALA A 271 31.82 2.11 -0.61
C ALA A 271 31.70 0.59 -0.40
N ALA A 272 32.20 0.07 0.72
CA ALA A 272 32.08 -1.34 1.09
C ALA A 272 30.61 -1.73 1.31
N GLU A 273 29.85 -0.90 2.02
CA GLU A 273 28.41 -1.08 2.20
C GLU A 273 27.64 -0.98 0.87
N ALA A 274 27.95 -0.01 0.02
CA ALA A 274 27.33 0.11 -1.30
C ALA A 274 27.60 -1.11 -2.20
N ALA A 275 28.81 -1.68 -2.13
CA ALA A 275 29.16 -2.91 -2.83
C ALA A 275 28.33 -4.10 -2.34
N LEU A 276 28.12 -4.21 -1.02
CA LEU A 276 27.22 -5.20 -0.42
C LEU A 276 25.79 -5.04 -0.97
N TRP A 277 25.20 -3.85 -0.89
CA TRP A 277 23.82 -3.64 -1.33
C TRP A 277 23.63 -3.85 -2.83
N THR A 278 24.62 -3.46 -3.64
CA THR A 278 24.64 -3.76 -5.07
C THR A 278 24.56 -5.28 -5.32
N ALA A 279 25.35 -6.06 -4.59
CA ALA A 279 25.34 -7.52 -4.71
C ALA A 279 24.01 -8.15 -4.24
N MET A 280 23.35 -7.57 -3.24
CA MET A 280 22.04 -8.03 -2.75
C MET A 280 20.89 -7.66 -3.70
N GLY A 281 21.14 -6.79 -4.68
CA GLY A 281 20.15 -6.30 -5.63
C GLY A 281 19.38 -5.07 -5.15
N GLY A 282 19.88 -4.39 -4.12
CA GLY A 282 19.30 -3.17 -3.58
C GLY A 282 19.39 -3.10 -2.05
N THR A 283 19.27 -1.87 -1.55
CA THR A 283 19.03 -1.55 -0.14
C THR A 283 17.62 -1.98 0.28
N ARG A 284 17.37 -2.06 1.59
CA ARG A 284 16.01 -2.32 2.12
C ARG A 284 14.96 -1.38 1.50
N ASP A 285 15.28 -0.10 1.41
CA ASP A 285 14.31 0.92 0.97
C ASP A 285 13.97 0.78 -0.51
N GLU A 286 14.94 0.42 -1.35
CA GLU A 286 14.70 0.12 -2.76
C GLU A 286 13.83 -1.13 -2.94
N ILE A 287 14.02 -2.14 -2.09
CA ILE A 287 13.21 -3.37 -2.10
C ILE A 287 11.77 -3.09 -1.64
N ALA A 288 11.61 -2.27 -0.60
CA ALA A 288 10.30 -1.80 -0.14
C ALA A 288 9.57 -0.99 -1.23
N ASP A 289 10.29 -0.14 -1.97
CA ASP A 289 9.74 0.65 -3.07
C ASP A 289 9.35 -0.22 -4.25
N ALA A 290 10.18 -1.20 -4.61
CA ALA A 290 9.88 -2.17 -5.64
C ALA A 290 8.62 -2.98 -5.31
N PHE A 291 8.51 -3.48 -4.06
CA PHE A 291 7.32 -4.19 -3.58
C PHE A 291 6.07 -3.30 -3.65
N THR A 292 6.15 -2.09 -3.12
CA THR A 292 5.02 -1.13 -3.13
C THR A 292 4.58 -0.83 -4.56
N THR A 293 5.53 -0.57 -5.45
CA THR A 293 5.24 -0.28 -6.87
C THR A 293 4.58 -1.46 -7.55
N ARG A 294 5.06 -2.68 -7.31
CA ARG A 294 4.47 -3.90 -7.86
C ARG A 294 3.01 -4.08 -7.40
N VAL A 295 2.75 -3.97 -6.09
CA VAL A 295 1.39 -4.09 -5.54
C VAL A 295 0.43 -3.06 -6.16
N VAL A 296 0.85 -1.79 -6.26
CA VAL A 296 0.02 -0.75 -6.88
C VAL A 296 -0.27 -1.06 -8.34
N ASN A 297 0.75 -1.47 -9.11
CA ASN A 297 0.57 -1.80 -10.53
C ASN A 297 -0.36 -3.01 -10.73
N ASP A 298 -0.25 -4.04 -9.88
CA ASP A 298 -1.09 -5.25 -9.97
C ASP A 298 -2.56 -4.90 -9.64
N ILE A 299 -2.80 -4.10 -8.59
CA ILE A 299 -4.15 -3.58 -8.24
C ILE A 299 -4.74 -2.78 -9.41
N ASP A 300 -3.98 -1.82 -9.93
CA ASP A 300 -4.44 -0.96 -11.05
C ASP A 300 -4.72 -1.79 -12.31
N ALA A 301 -3.89 -2.80 -12.58
CA ALA A 301 -4.08 -3.72 -13.70
C ALA A 301 -5.35 -4.56 -13.54
N PHE A 302 -5.63 -5.09 -12.36
CA PHE A 302 -6.86 -5.84 -12.11
C PHE A 302 -8.09 -4.95 -12.24
N HIS A 303 -8.07 -3.75 -11.65
CA HIS A 303 -9.17 -2.78 -11.73
C HIS A 303 -9.44 -2.26 -13.14
N ALA A 304 -8.47 -2.36 -14.06
CA ALA A 304 -8.67 -2.08 -15.48
C ALA A 304 -9.41 -3.21 -16.23
N THR A 305 -9.59 -4.39 -15.63
CA THR A 305 -10.33 -5.51 -16.23
C THR A 305 -11.83 -5.44 -15.93
N PRO A 306 -12.69 -6.09 -16.75
CA PRO A 306 -14.10 -6.22 -16.42
C PRO A 306 -14.34 -6.89 -15.05
N ALA A 307 -13.54 -7.90 -14.69
CA ALA A 307 -13.70 -8.64 -13.44
C ALA A 307 -13.28 -7.81 -12.21
N GLY A 308 -12.27 -6.95 -12.33
CA GLY A 308 -11.84 -6.06 -11.25
C GLY A 308 -12.57 -4.72 -11.20
N GLY A 309 -13.65 -4.54 -11.97
CA GLY A 309 -14.44 -3.33 -11.95
C GLY A 309 -15.11 -3.06 -10.59
N PRO A 310 -15.56 -1.82 -10.34
CA PRO A 310 -16.22 -1.47 -9.08
C PRO A 310 -17.59 -2.12 -8.95
N VAL A 311 -18.08 -2.17 -7.71
CA VAL A 311 -19.51 -2.42 -7.44
C VAL A 311 -20.35 -1.38 -8.19
N SER A 312 -21.35 -1.85 -8.92
CA SER A 312 -22.21 -1.01 -9.76
C SER A 312 -23.67 -1.38 -9.61
N LEU A 313 -24.57 -0.51 -10.08
CA LEU A 313 -26.00 -0.80 -10.10
C LEU A 313 -26.29 -1.97 -11.03
N SER A 314 -27.26 -2.80 -10.65
CA SER A 314 -27.73 -3.89 -11.50
C SER A 314 -28.24 -3.32 -12.83
N PRO A 315 -27.81 -3.88 -13.97
CA PRO A 315 -28.36 -3.51 -15.28
C PRO A 315 -29.74 -4.16 -15.54
N THR A 316 -30.18 -5.10 -14.70
CA THR A 316 -31.41 -5.89 -14.92
C THR A 316 -32.52 -5.59 -13.91
N LYS A 317 -32.21 -4.89 -12.82
CA LYS A 317 -33.16 -4.57 -11.74
C LYS A 317 -33.12 -3.09 -11.39
N ASN A 318 -34.30 -2.48 -11.38
CA ASN A 318 -34.44 -1.07 -11.06
C ASN A 318 -34.46 -0.84 -9.53
N PRO A 319 -33.91 0.30 -9.06
CA PRO A 319 -34.15 0.76 -7.70
C PRO A 319 -35.64 1.04 -7.49
N GLY A 320 -36.08 1.04 -6.23
CA GLY A 320 -37.49 1.25 -5.89
C GLY A 320 -37.70 1.71 -4.46
N ALA A 321 -38.96 2.02 -4.15
CA ALA A 321 -39.40 2.37 -2.80
C ALA A 321 -40.86 2.00 -2.61
N ASN A 322 -41.30 1.88 -1.36
CA ASN A 322 -42.73 1.81 -1.06
C ASN A 322 -43.39 3.18 -1.21
N SER A 323 -44.73 3.21 -1.27
CA SER A 323 -45.51 4.41 -1.63
C SER A 323 -45.24 5.64 -0.76
N ASN A 324 -44.87 5.46 0.51
CA ASN A 324 -44.53 6.55 1.43
C ASN A 324 -43.02 6.77 1.62
N CYS A 325 -42.19 6.05 0.85
CA CYS A 325 -40.73 6.01 0.94
C CYS A 325 -40.21 5.82 2.38
N SER A 326 -40.89 5.02 3.19
CA SER A 326 -40.35 4.57 4.48
C SER A 326 -39.33 3.43 4.31
N LEU A 327 -39.38 2.74 3.17
CA LEU A 327 -38.43 1.73 2.73
C LEU A 327 -38.06 2.01 1.27
N SER A 328 -36.77 2.05 0.99
CA SER A 328 -36.23 2.15 -0.36
C SER A 328 -35.14 1.11 -0.59
N TRP A 329 -34.88 0.78 -1.85
CA TRP A 329 -33.89 -0.23 -2.22
C TRP A 329 -33.25 0.05 -3.57
N ALA A 330 -32.05 -0.51 -3.74
CA ALA A 330 -31.37 -0.60 -5.02
C ALA A 330 -30.65 -1.94 -5.13
N TYR A 331 -30.43 -2.40 -6.36
CA TYR A 331 -29.78 -3.67 -6.65
C TYR A 331 -28.39 -3.41 -7.20
N PHE A 332 -27.42 -4.22 -6.78
CA PHE A 332 -26.02 -4.06 -7.11
C PHE A 332 -25.40 -5.36 -7.59
N VAL A 333 -24.41 -5.24 -8.45
CA VAL A 333 -23.56 -6.32 -8.93
C VAL A 333 -22.11 -5.97 -8.58
N ASN A 334 -21.31 -7.00 -8.33
CA ASN A 334 -19.86 -6.93 -8.33
C ASN A 334 -19.40 -7.83 -9.48
N PRO A 335 -18.54 -7.34 -10.40
CA PRO A 335 -18.12 -8.12 -11.56
C PRO A 335 -17.32 -9.39 -11.25
N SER A 336 -16.68 -9.48 -10.07
CA SER A 336 -15.84 -10.61 -9.68
C SER A 336 -16.63 -11.82 -9.17
#